data_AF-A0A938Z8J9-F1
#
_entry.id   AF-A0A938Z8J9-F1
#
_cell.length_a   1.000
_cell.length_b   1.000
_cell.length_c   1.000
_cell.angle_alpha   90.00
_cell.angle_beta   90.00
_cell.angle_gamma   90.00
#
_symmetry.space_group_name_H-M   'P 1'
#
loop_
_entity.id
_entity.type
_entity.pdbx_description
1 polymer ?
#
loop_
_entity_poly.entity_id
_entity_poly.type
_entity_poly.pdbx_seq_one_letter_code
_entity_poly.pdbx_strand_id
1 'polypeptide(L)'
;MKKPFIMLMMSSCLLLTPSMAQVVVNDPVATSQAVITCGNARFTVLTPEMIRVEYSDQAKFEDRATFTIVNRKLDAPQFTKSEDDTYLYIMTSNLKLKYRKGTDPRTLPASSANLTIAITGNGVSTVWYPGKPDPLNLKGTCRTLDGLMGDSKRSEMESGLVSRSGWAVIDDSWASPRSDGGRSYALSPNSDMGYPWWTQRA
;
A
#
# COMPACT_ATOMS: atom_id res chain seq x y z
N MET A 1 -39.16 -64.35 -7.84
CA MET A 1 -38.35 -63.68 -6.78
C MET A 1 -38.04 -62.26 -7.25
N LYS A 2 -38.66 -61.23 -6.65
CA LYS A 2 -38.48 -59.82 -7.03
C LYS A 2 -37.32 -59.23 -6.22
N LYS A 3 -36.31 -58.67 -6.89
CA LYS A 3 -35.18 -57.98 -6.24
C LYS A 3 -35.66 -56.63 -5.69
N PRO A 4 -35.30 -56.23 -4.46
CA PRO A 4 -35.66 -54.91 -3.94
C PRO A 4 -34.84 -53.82 -4.64
N PHE A 5 -35.52 -52.77 -5.07
CA PHE A 5 -34.93 -51.54 -5.62
C PHE A 5 -34.78 -50.55 -4.46
N ILE A 6 -33.54 -50.24 -4.08
CA ILE A 6 -33.24 -49.24 -3.03
C ILE A 6 -32.95 -47.92 -3.74
N MET A 7 -33.86 -46.96 -3.59
CA MET A 7 -33.69 -45.58 -4.06
C MET A 7 -33.16 -44.73 -2.92
N LEU A 8 -31.91 -44.29 -3.01
CA LEU A 8 -31.27 -43.39 -2.05
C LEU A 8 -31.65 -41.94 -2.41
N MET A 9 -32.58 -41.32 -1.69
CA MET A 9 -32.82 -39.88 -1.80
C MET A 9 -31.76 -39.14 -0.98
N MET A 10 -30.84 -38.43 -1.65
CA MET A 10 -30.01 -37.42 -1.00
C MET A 10 -30.89 -36.22 -0.66
N SER A 11 -31.23 -36.07 0.61
CA SER A 11 -31.80 -34.83 1.14
C SER A 11 -30.70 -33.77 1.15
N SER A 12 -30.72 -32.87 0.17
CA SER A 12 -29.88 -31.68 0.16
C SER A 12 -30.37 -30.74 1.26
N CYS A 13 -29.83 -30.91 2.46
CA CYS A 13 -29.95 -29.89 3.51
C CYS A 13 -29.14 -28.67 3.04
N LEU A 14 -29.85 -27.64 2.61
CA LEU A 14 -29.29 -26.31 2.38
C LEU A 14 -28.83 -25.77 3.75
N LEU A 15 -27.58 -26.08 4.12
CA LEU A 15 -26.94 -25.51 5.29
C LEU A 15 -26.71 -24.03 5.00
N LEU A 16 -27.60 -23.18 5.52
CA LEU A 16 -27.36 -21.76 5.67
C LEU A 16 -26.11 -21.63 6.55
N THR A 17 -24.95 -21.44 5.93
CA THR A 17 -23.75 -21.08 6.66
C THR A 17 -24.00 -19.68 7.24
N PRO A 18 -23.97 -19.50 8.56
CA PRO A 18 -23.95 -18.16 9.11
C PRO A 18 -22.69 -17.49 8.54
N SER A 19 -22.89 -16.43 7.77
CA SER A 19 -21.80 -15.53 7.43
C SER A 19 -21.29 -14.96 8.75
N MET A 20 -20.20 -15.52 9.25
CA MET A 20 -19.47 -14.93 10.36
C MET A 20 -19.03 -13.57 9.84
N ALA A 21 -19.68 -12.51 10.32
CA ALA A 21 -19.15 -11.16 10.16
C ALA A 21 -17.72 -11.21 10.70
N GLN A 22 -16.73 -11.14 9.80
CA GLN A 22 -15.36 -11.07 10.23
C GLN A 22 -15.23 -9.80 11.07
N VAL A 23 -14.98 -9.96 12.36
CA VAL A 23 -14.44 -8.87 13.16
C VAL A 23 -13.13 -8.51 12.48
N VAL A 24 -13.10 -7.34 11.83
CA VAL A 24 -11.87 -6.79 11.26
C VAL A 24 -10.98 -6.44 12.44
N VAL A 25 -10.17 -7.40 12.87
CA VAL A 25 -9.10 -7.15 13.84
C VAL A 25 -8.08 -6.29 13.12
N ASN A 26 -7.81 -5.10 13.66
CA ASN A 26 -6.75 -4.23 13.14
C ASN A 26 -5.41 -4.93 13.38
N ASP A 27 -4.77 -5.38 12.29
CA ASP A 27 -3.49 -6.09 12.35
C ASP A 27 -2.43 -5.31 11.54
N PRO A 28 -1.82 -4.28 12.16
CA PRO A 28 -0.99 -3.31 11.44
C PRO A 28 0.40 -3.83 11.09
N VAL A 29 0.81 -4.96 11.68
CA VAL A 29 2.13 -5.57 11.51
C VAL A 29 2.08 -6.54 10.32
N ALA A 30 2.92 -6.30 9.31
CA ALA A 30 2.94 -7.16 8.14
C ALA A 30 3.45 -8.57 8.44
N THR A 31 2.99 -9.54 7.66
CA THR A 31 3.50 -10.92 7.68
C THR A 31 5.01 -10.92 7.42
N SER A 32 5.80 -11.51 8.32
CA SER A 32 7.27 -11.41 8.28
C SER A 32 7.92 -11.86 6.97
N GLN A 33 7.30 -12.83 6.28
CA GLN A 33 7.75 -13.39 5.02
C GLN A 33 7.65 -12.39 3.87
N ALA A 34 6.83 -11.35 4.01
CA ALA A 34 6.65 -10.28 3.04
C ALA A 34 7.61 -9.09 3.26
N VAL A 35 8.42 -9.11 4.33
CA VAL A 35 9.26 -7.97 4.74
C VAL A 35 10.71 -8.19 4.34
N ILE A 36 11.28 -7.21 3.62
CA ILE A 36 12.68 -7.18 3.20
C ILE A 36 13.32 -5.90 3.76
N THR A 37 14.37 -6.03 4.57
CA THR A 37 15.14 -4.89 5.07
C THR A 37 16.48 -4.79 4.35
N CYS A 38 16.87 -3.57 3.96
CA CYS A 38 18.12 -3.25 3.27
C CYS A 38 18.71 -1.97 3.84
N GLY A 39 19.52 -2.11 4.90
CA GLY A 39 20.06 -0.98 5.66
C GLY A 39 18.93 -0.11 6.21
N ASN A 40 18.92 1.16 5.81
CA ASN A 40 17.94 2.16 6.24
C ASN A 40 16.60 2.09 5.50
N ALA A 41 16.43 1.18 4.54
CA ALA A 41 15.18 0.98 3.81
C ALA A 41 14.51 -0.35 4.18
N ARG A 42 13.17 -0.35 4.26
CA ARG A 42 12.35 -1.55 4.42
C ARG A 42 11.29 -1.59 3.32
N PHE A 43 11.12 -2.76 2.72
CA PHE A 43 10.15 -3.04 1.70
C PHE A 43 9.20 -4.11 2.22
N THR A 44 7.89 -3.91 2.05
CA THR A 44 6.88 -4.92 2.37
C THR A 44 6.05 -5.21 1.13
N VAL A 45 6.11 -6.45 0.64
CA VAL A 45 5.32 -6.90 -0.52
C VAL A 45 3.93 -7.29 -0.06
N LEU A 46 2.94 -6.43 -0.31
CA LEU A 46 1.57 -6.60 0.19
C LEU A 46 0.72 -7.44 -0.76
N THR A 47 0.87 -7.22 -2.08
CA THR A 47 0.26 -8.02 -3.15
C THR A 47 1.24 -8.08 -4.33
N PRO A 48 0.97 -8.86 -5.39
CA PRO A 48 1.79 -8.78 -6.60
C PRO A 48 1.90 -7.37 -7.22
N GLU A 49 0.92 -6.49 -7.00
CA GLU A 49 0.87 -5.12 -7.55
C GLU A 49 1.17 -4.03 -6.50
N MET A 50 1.28 -4.38 -5.22
CA MET A 50 1.39 -3.42 -4.13
C MET A 50 2.62 -3.69 -3.27
N ILE A 51 3.47 -2.68 -3.15
CA ILE A 51 4.63 -2.72 -2.26
C ILE A 51 4.68 -1.44 -1.41
N ARG A 52 4.91 -1.60 -0.11
CA ARG A 52 5.20 -0.50 0.81
C ARG A 52 6.70 -0.24 0.82
N VAL A 53 7.09 1.02 0.78
CA VAL A 53 8.48 1.47 0.90
C VAL A 53 8.60 2.35 2.13
N GLU A 54 9.52 2.01 3.02
CA GLU A 54 9.84 2.79 4.22
C GLU A 54 11.34 3.10 4.23
N TYR A 55 11.69 4.30 4.68
CA TYR A 55 13.06 4.72 4.89
C TYR A 55 13.20 5.43 6.23
N SER A 56 14.30 5.16 6.93
CA SER A 56 14.63 5.76 8.22
C SER A 56 16.13 5.90 8.37
N ASP A 57 16.62 7.12 8.65
CA ASP A 57 18.04 7.38 8.90
C ASP A 57 18.61 6.57 10.08
N GLN A 58 17.74 6.11 10.99
CA GLN A 58 18.09 5.31 12.17
C GLN A 58 17.76 3.82 12.01
N ALA A 59 17.30 3.38 10.83
CA ALA A 59 16.79 2.03 10.59
C ALA A 59 15.68 1.59 11.58
N LYS A 60 14.91 2.57 12.09
CA LYS A 60 13.71 2.36 12.91
C LYS A 60 12.47 2.56 12.05
N PHE A 61 11.61 1.55 11.96
CA PHE A 61 10.47 1.53 11.03
C PHE A 61 9.12 1.59 11.75
N GLU A 62 8.03 1.88 11.02
CA GLU A 62 6.70 2.06 11.59
C GLU A 62 5.80 0.84 11.34
N ASP A 63 5.48 0.11 12.41
CA ASP A 63 4.62 -1.08 12.36
C ASP A 63 3.22 -0.85 12.93
N ARG A 64 2.95 0.32 13.51
CA ARG A 64 1.64 0.63 14.08
C ARG A 64 0.65 1.08 13.00
N ALA A 65 -0.64 0.97 13.31
CA ALA A 65 -1.70 1.48 12.45
C ALA A 65 -1.57 3.01 12.29
N THR A 66 -1.68 3.49 11.06
CA THR A 66 -1.83 4.93 10.77
C THR A 66 -3.28 5.26 10.47
N PHE A 67 -3.62 6.55 10.45
CA PHE A 67 -4.93 7.01 9.99
C PHE A 67 -5.27 6.56 8.57
N THR A 68 -4.25 6.34 7.73
CA THR A 68 -4.47 5.93 6.33
C THR A 68 -4.48 4.41 6.19
N ILE A 69 -3.57 3.71 6.88
CA ILE A 69 -3.36 2.27 6.72
C ILE A 69 -3.40 1.60 8.11
N VAL A 70 -4.52 0.96 8.40
CA VAL A 70 -4.77 0.28 9.70
C VAL A 70 -4.35 -1.18 9.73
N ASN A 71 -4.33 -1.86 8.57
CA ASN A 71 -4.00 -3.27 8.44
C ASN A 71 -2.92 -3.45 7.35
N ARG A 72 -1.87 -4.20 7.68
CA ARG A 72 -0.80 -4.58 6.74
C ARG A 72 -0.52 -6.09 6.75
N LYS A 73 -1.20 -6.85 7.62
CA LYS A 73 -1.07 -8.30 7.68
C LYS A 73 -1.92 -8.96 6.62
N LEU A 74 -1.32 -9.11 5.46
CA LEU A 74 -1.88 -9.87 4.34
C LEU A 74 -1.14 -11.20 4.20
N ASP A 75 -1.73 -12.15 3.48
CA ASP A 75 -1.01 -13.34 3.06
C ASP A 75 0.20 -12.95 2.22
N ALA A 76 1.36 -13.51 2.52
CA ALA A 76 2.58 -13.17 1.81
C ALA A 76 2.48 -13.64 0.35
N PRO A 77 2.56 -12.74 -0.65
CA PRO A 77 2.52 -13.14 -2.04
C PRO A 77 3.81 -13.87 -2.43
N GLN A 78 3.78 -14.60 -3.54
CA GLN A 78 5.01 -15.15 -4.13
C GLN A 78 5.82 -14.02 -4.77
N PHE A 79 7.09 -13.90 -4.38
CA PHE A 79 8.05 -12.97 -4.96
C PHE A 79 9.47 -13.54 -4.85
N THR A 80 10.38 -13.01 -5.65
CA THR A 80 11.81 -13.29 -5.54
C THR A 80 12.55 -12.07 -5.07
N LYS A 81 13.60 -12.30 -4.27
CA LYS A 81 14.59 -11.31 -3.86
C LYS A 81 15.93 -11.71 -4.46
N SER A 82 16.61 -10.78 -5.11
CA SER A 82 18.00 -10.94 -5.53
C SER A 82 18.77 -9.63 -5.32
N GLU A 83 20.08 -9.71 -5.25
CA GLU A 83 20.95 -8.54 -5.03
C GLU A 83 22.29 -8.72 -5.75
N ASP A 84 22.85 -7.61 -6.20
CA ASP A 84 24.26 -7.48 -6.64
C ASP A 84 24.98 -6.51 -5.68
N ASP A 85 26.23 -6.14 -5.97
CA ASP A 85 27.02 -5.25 -5.12
C ASP A 85 26.38 -3.87 -4.92
N THR A 86 25.59 -3.40 -5.87
CA THR A 86 25.01 -2.05 -5.91
C THR A 86 23.50 -2.02 -5.64
N TYR A 87 22.76 -3.02 -6.11
CA TYR A 87 21.30 -2.99 -6.15
C TYR A 87 20.65 -4.18 -5.45
N LEU A 88 19.49 -3.90 -4.85
CA LEU A 88 18.48 -4.87 -4.43
C LEU A 88 17.39 -4.93 -5.50
N TYR A 89 16.95 -6.14 -5.82
CA TYR A 89 15.83 -6.42 -6.72
C TYR A 89 14.74 -7.22 -6.00
N ILE A 90 13.49 -6.82 -6.17
CA ILE A 90 12.31 -7.54 -5.69
C ILE A 90 11.36 -7.71 -6.87
N MET A 91 10.96 -8.94 -7.17
CA MET A 91 10.12 -9.25 -8.32
C MET A 91 8.91 -10.10 -7.92
N THR A 92 7.72 -9.63 -8.27
CA THR A 92 6.47 -10.39 -8.22
C THR A 92 6.04 -10.75 -9.65
N SER A 93 4.83 -11.31 -9.84
CA SER A 93 4.25 -11.50 -11.17
C SER A 93 3.97 -10.19 -11.92
N ASN A 94 3.78 -9.07 -11.21
CA ASN A 94 3.29 -7.80 -11.79
C ASN A 94 4.17 -6.60 -11.46
N LEU A 95 5.14 -6.72 -10.57
CA LEU A 95 5.98 -5.64 -10.08
C LEU A 95 7.46 -6.03 -10.10
N LYS A 96 8.32 -5.11 -10.54
CA LYS A 96 9.77 -5.23 -10.44
C LYS A 96 10.34 -3.97 -9.80
N LEU A 97 10.87 -4.12 -8.59
CA LEU A 97 11.56 -3.07 -7.86
C LEU A 97 13.07 -3.21 -8.05
N LYS A 98 13.74 -2.08 -8.31
CA LYS A 98 15.20 -1.94 -8.28
C LYS A 98 15.56 -0.80 -7.35
N TYR A 99 16.37 -1.08 -6.34
CA TYR A 99 16.78 -0.11 -5.32
C TYR A 99 18.30 -0.08 -5.17
N ARG A 100 18.89 1.11 -5.19
CA ARG A 100 20.32 1.32 -4.95
C ARG A 100 20.59 1.25 -3.45
N LYS A 101 21.35 0.25 -3.02
CA LYS A 101 21.62 -0.01 -1.60
C LYS A 101 22.31 1.19 -0.95
N GLY A 102 21.93 1.51 0.29
CA GLY A 102 22.54 2.57 1.08
C GLY A 102 22.15 4.01 0.68
N THR A 103 21.12 4.20 -0.15
CA THR A 103 20.65 5.55 -0.56
C THR A 103 19.30 5.89 0.03
N ASP A 104 18.95 7.17 0.18
CA ASP A 104 17.53 7.52 0.40
C ASP A 104 16.77 7.24 -0.91
N PRO A 105 15.70 6.41 -0.89
CA PRO A 105 14.89 6.18 -2.07
C PRO A 105 14.27 7.48 -2.61
N ARG A 106 14.02 8.46 -1.73
CA ARG A 106 13.60 9.80 -2.11
C ARG A 106 14.81 10.58 -2.58
N THR A 107 14.72 11.12 -3.79
CA THR A 107 15.73 12.01 -4.34
C THR A 107 15.09 13.35 -4.66
N LEU A 108 15.76 14.46 -4.32
CA LEU A 108 15.36 15.82 -4.68
C LEU A 108 16.48 16.45 -5.51
N PRO A 109 16.25 16.80 -6.80
CA PRO A 109 15.00 16.64 -7.55
C PRO A 109 14.63 15.17 -7.79
N ALA A 110 13.36 14.92 -8.10
CA ALA A 110 12.83 13.58 -8.38
C ALA A 110 13.68 12.86 -9.43
N SER A 111 14.05 11.62 -9.16
CA SER A 111 14.98 10.85 -9.99
C SER A 111 14.74 9.36 -9.88
N SER A 112 15.00 8.63 -10.96
CA SER A 112 14.99 7.17 -11.04
C SER A 112 16.31 6.52 -10.59
N ALA A 113 17.30 7.30 -10.16
CA ALA A 113 18.64 6.78 -9.86
C ALA A 113 18.70 5.82 -8.66
N ASN A 114 17.86 6.06 -7.64
CA ASN A 114 17.92 5.32 -6.38
C ASN A 114 16.84 4.25 -6.28
N LEU A 115 15.62 4.53 -6.76
CA LEU A 115 14.51 3.60 -6.69
C LEU A 115 13.66 3.69 -7.97
N THR A 116 13.39 2.53 -8.56
CA THR A 116 12.37 2.39 -9.61
C THR A 116 11.48 1.20 -9.32
N ILE A 117 10.20 1.34 -9.64
CA ILE A 117 9.21 0.28 -9.58
C ILE A 117 8.54 0.21 -10.95
N ALA A 118 8.81 -0.87 -11.69
CA ALA A 118 8.09 -1.18 -12.92
C ALA A 118 6.86 -2.01 -12.58
N ILE A 119 5.70 -1.61 -13.08
CA ILE A 119 4.42 -2.30 -12.89
C ILE A 119 3.91 -2.73 -14.27
N THR A 120 3.45 -3.97 -14.38
CA THR A 120 2.88 -4.53 -15.60
C THR A 120 1.56 -5.22 -15.30
N GLY A 121 0.51 -4.83 -16.02
CA GLY A 121 -0.82 -5.43 -15.88
C GLY A 121 -1.76 -4.98 -16.99
N ASN A 122 -2.67 -5.84 -17.42
CA ASN A 122 -3.70 -5.55 -18.42
C ASN A 122 -3.16 -4.90 -19.72
N GLY A 123 -1.99 -5.33 -20.19
CA GLY A 123 -1.35 -4.80 -21.40
C GLY A 123 -0.66 -3.45 -21.24
N VAL A 124 -0.65 -2.87 -20.02
CA VAL A 124 0.03 -1.61 -19.70
C VAL A 124 1.30 -1.92 -18.91
N SER A 125 2.41 -1.29 -19.31
CA SER A 125 3.67 -1.31 -18.56
C SER A 125 4.10 0.12 -18.26
N THR A 126 4.40 0.40 -17.00
CA THR A 126 4.73 1.74 -16.51
C THR A 126 5.84 1.66 -15.47
N VAL A 127 6.62 2.71 -15.35
CA VAL A 127 7.70 2.80 -14.36
C VAL A 127 7.48 4.02 -13.49
N TRP A 128 7.44 3.80 -12.19
CA TRP A 128 7.37 4.84 -11.17
C TRP A 128 8.72 4.98 -10.44
N TYR A 129 9.01 6.20 -9.97
CA TYR A 129 10.09 6.51 -9.05
C TYR A 129 9.64 7.63 -8.10
N PRO A 130 10.23 7.75 -6.89
CA PRO A 130 9.84 8.77 -5.93
C PRO A 130 9.86 10.18 -6.51
N GLY A 131 8.75 10.90 -6.34
CA GLY A 131 8.56 12.26 -6.85
C GLY A 131 8.13 12.36 -8.32
N LYS A 132 7.95 11.24 -9.04
CA LYS A 132 7.40 11.28 -10.41
C LYS A 132 5.97 11.85 -10.39
N PRO A 133 5.65 12.88 -11.20
CA PRO A 133 4.30 13.42 -11.29
C PRO A 133 3.29 12.42 -11.88
N ASP A 134 2.05 12.47 -11.41
CA ASP A 134 0.91 11.69 -11.94
C ASP A 134 -0.17 12.61 -12.55
N PRO A 135 -0.02 13.06 -13.81
CA PRO A 135 -1.00 13.94 -14.43
C PRO A 135 -2.35 13.25 -14.69
N LEU A 136 -2.38 11.91 -14.75
CA LEU A 136 -3.56 11.11 -15.08
C LEU A 136 -4.27 10.53 -13.84
N ASN A 137 -3.91 10.99 -12.64
CA ASN A 137 -4.59 10.63 -11.41
C ASN A 137 -6.06 11.10 -11.43
N LEU A 138 -7.00 10.25 -11.03
CA LEU A 138 -8.43 10.58 -11.00
C LEU A 138 -8.84 11.36 -9.74
N LYS A 139 -7.86 11.73 -8.91
CA LYS A 139 -8.00 12.45 -7.65
C LYS A 139 -8.79 11.67 -6.59
N GLY A 140 -8.73 12.18 -5.36
CA GLY A 140 -9.39 11.62 -4.19
C GLY A 140 -10.83 12.11 -4.04
N THR A 141 -11.33 12.06 -2.82
CA THR A 141 -12.65 12.60 -2.46
C THR A 141 -12.59 14.12 -2.27
N CYS A 142 -13.73 14.79 -2.41
CA CYS A 142 -13.88 16.20 -2.07
C CYS A 142 -14.85 16.31 -0.88
N ARG A 143 -14.54 17.19 0.09
CA ARG A 143 -15.34 17.34 1.31
C ARG A 143 -16.76 17.87 1.05
N THR A 144 -16.92 18.80 0.10
CA THR A 144 -18.23 19.33 -0.32
C THR A 144 -18.25 19.63 -1.82
N LEU A 145 -19.37 19.32 -2.46
CA LEU A 145 -19.66 19.65 -3.86
C LEU A 145 -20.37 21.02 -3.99
N ASP A 146 -20.58 21.75 -2.89
CA ASP A 146 -21.23 23.05 -2.93
C ASP A 146 -20.41 24.03 -3.79
N GLY A 147 -21.11 24.64 -4.76
CA GLY A 147 -20.53 25.56 -5.73
C GLY A 147 -19.59 24.90 -6.75
N LEU A 148 -19.52 23.57 -6.80
CA LEU A 148 -18.62 22.86 -7.72
C LEU A 148 -19.26 22.75 -9.10
N MET A 149 -18.59 23.32 -10.10
CA MET A 149 -18.93 23.20 -11.51
C MET A 149 -17.82 22.42 -12.22
N GLY A 150 -18.14 21.23 -12.75
CA GLY A 150 -17.18 20.41 -13.48
C GLY A 150 -15.93 20.05 -12.65
N ASP A 151 -14.74 20.37 -13.16
CA ASP A 151 -13.44 20.08 -12.55
C ASP A 151 -12.82 21.28 -11.80
N SER A 152 -13.61 22.31 -11.52
CA SER A 152 -13.16 23.57 -10.90
C SER A 152 -12.35 23.41 -9.61
N LYS A 153 -12.66 22.42 -8.76
CA LYS A 153 -11.89 22.14 -7.53
C LYS A 153 -10.82 21.06 -7.67
N ARG A 154 -10.54 20.56 -8.88
CA ARG A 154 -9.58 19.45 -9.10
C ARG A 154 -8.16 19.80 -8.64
N SER A 155 -7.77 21.08 -8.70
CA SER A 155 -6.49 21.58 -8.20
C SER A 155 -6.37 21.53 -6.67
N GLU A 156 -7.49 21.60 -5.95
CA GLU A 156 -7.56 21.51 -4.49
C GLU A 156 -7.62 20.06 -3.99
N MET A 157 -7.93 19.11 -4.88
CA MET A 157 -8.06 17.70 -4.54
C MET A 157 -6.71 16.98 -4.50
N GLU A 158 -6.56 16.16 -3.46
CA GLU A 158 -5.44 15.22 -3.31
C GLU A 158 -5.45 14.16 -4.41
N SER A 159 -4.29 13.57 -4.65
CA SER A 159 -4.21 12.36 -5.48
C SER A 159 -4.94 11.21 -4.80
N GLY A 160 -5.74 10.47 -5.56
CA GLY A 160 -6.47 9.30 -5.10
C GLY A 160 -5.75 7.99 -5.46
N LEU A 161 -6.41 6.89 -5.12
CA LEU A 161 -5.93 5.52 -5.34
C LEU A 161 -5.99 5.08 -6.81
N VAL A 162 -6.76 5.78 -7.64
CA VAL A 162 -7.01 5.39 -9.03
C VAL A 162 -6.36 6.39 -9.98
N SER A 163 -5.58 5.87 -10.92
CA SER A 163 -4.89 6.67 -11.93
C SER A 163 -4.84 5.93 -13.26
N ARG A 164 -4.97 6.66 -14.36
CA ARG A 164 -4.75 6.10 -15.71
C ARG A 164 -3.28 5.96 -16.04
N SER A 165 -2.36 6.44 -15.19
CA SER A 165 -0.92 6.22 -15.33
C SER A 165 -0.48 4.79 -15.02
N GLY A 166 -1.39 3.96 -14.49
CA GLY A 166 -1.15 2.55 -14.13
C GLY A 166 -0.51 2.35 -12.75
N TRP A 167 -0.40 3.41 -11.95
CA TRP A 167 0.13 3.38 -10.58
C TRP A 167 -0.50 4.52 -9.77
N ALA A 168 -0.57 4.34 -8.46
CA ALA A 168 -0.91 5.39 -7.51
C ALA A 168 -0.02 5.25 -6.27
N VAL A 169 0.21 6.36 -5.56
CA VAL A 169 1.04 6.39 -4.35
C VAL A 169 0.20 6.91 -3.21
N ILE A 170 0.22 6.19 -2.10
CA ILE A 170 -0.28 6.67 -0.81
C ILE A 170 0.94 7.13 -0.02
N ASP A 171 1.09 8.44 0.17
CA ASP A 171 2.12 8.98 1.06
C ASP A 171 1.61 8.89 2.52
N ASP A 172 2.08 7.86 3.21
CA ASP A 172 1.82 7.60 4.63
C ASP A 172 2.95 8.11 5.55
N SER A 173 3.77 9.06 5.07
CA SER A 173 4.82 9.67 5.88
C SER A 173 4.27 10.69 6.89
N TRP A 174 5.03 10.91 7.98
CA TRP A 174 4.65 11.84 9.04
C TRP A 174 4.50 13.29 8.57
N ALA A 175 5.22 13.67 7.52
CA ALA A 175 5.19 15.01 6.97
C ALA A 175 4.05 15.23 5.96
N SER A 176 3.38 14.16 5.53
CA SER A 176 2.33 14.21 4.50
C SER A 176 1.11 14.99 5.00
N PRO A 177 0.86 16.20 4.47
CA PRO A 177 -0.32 16.98 4.83
C PRO A 177 -1.56 16.33 4.22
N ARG A 178 -2.69 16.42 4.94
CA ARG A 178 -4.00 16.01 4.45
C ARG A 178 -4.91 17.21 4.22
N SER A 179 -5.82 17.06 3.28
CA SER A 179 -6.76 18.10 2.82
C SER A 179 -7.75 18.54 3.91
N ASP A 180 -7.94 17.71 4.94
CA ASP A 180 -8.69 18.05 6.15
C ASP A 180 -7.87 18.84 7.18
N GLY A 181 -6.61 19.18 6.87
CA GLY A 181 -5.66 19.83 7.77
C GLY A 181 -4.93 18.86 8.71
N GLY A 182 -5.24 17.56 8.64
CA GLY A 182 -4.56 16.50 9.38
C GLY A 182 -3.24 16.07 8.77
N ARG A 183 -2.63 15.04 9.35
CA ARG A 183 -1.51 14.28 8.74
C ARG A 183 -1.72 12.79 8.98
N SER A 184 -0.98 11.96 8.25
CA SER A 184 -0.91 10.52 8.52
C SER A 184 -0.18 10.23 9.81
N TYR A 185 -0.89 10.12 10.93
CA TYR A 185 -0.31 9.76 12.21
C TYR A 185 -0.59 8.31 12.60
N ALA A 186 0.33 7.72 13.36
CA ALA A 186 0.04 6.54 14.15
C ALA A 186 -0.85 6.92 15.35
N LEU A 187 -1.81 6.07 15.71
CA LEU A 187 -2.79 6.34 16.78
C LEU A 187 -2.19 6.35 18.22
N SER A 188 -0.87 6.45 18.35
CA SER A 188 -0.15 6.42 19.65
C SER A 188 1.17 7.20 19.61
N PRO A 189 1.66 7.70 20.78
CA PRO A 189 2.99 8.31 20.91
C PRO A 189 4.12 7.36 20.49
N ASN A 190 5.17 7.92 19.90
CA ASN A 190 6.45 7.22 19.67
C ASN A 190 7.62 8.18 19.83
N SER A 191 8.45 7.95 20.86
CA SER A 191 9.64 8.75 21.15
C SER A 191 10.76 8.55 20.13
N ASP A 192 10.81 7.40 19.46
CA ASP A 192 11.85 7.05 18.49
C ASP A 192 11.70 7.77 17.15
N MET A 193 10.47 8.13 16.78
CA MET A 193 10.19 8.78 15.49
C MET A 193 10.52 10.27 15.49
N GLY A 194 10.72 10.89 16.65
CA GLY A 194 11.07 12.30 16.77
C GLY A 194 9.93 13.28 16.46
N TYR A 195 8.69 12.80 16.33
CA TYR A 195 7.53 13.64 16.04
C TYR A 195 6.36 13.41 17.03
N PRO A 196 5.64 14.46 17.45
CA PRO A 196 4.50 14.34 18.36
C PRO A 196 3.29 13.72 17.64
N TRP A 197 2.61 12.78 18.32
CA TRP A 197 1.41 12.07 17.83
C TRP A 197 0.16 12.93 17.73
N TRP A 198 0.25 14.19 18.16
CA TRP A 198 -0.80 15.19 18.14
C TRP A 198 -0.21 16.50 17.63
N THR A 199 -1.05 17.33 17.01
CA THR A 199 -0.71 18.71 16.66
C THR A 199 -1.63 19.66 17.42
N GLN A 200 -1.14 20.84 17.80
CA GLN A 200 -2.03 21.91 18.23
C GLN A 200 -2.94 22.27 17.05
N ARG A 201 -4.25 22.42 17.32
CA ARG A 201 -5.16 22.99 16.31
C ARG A 201 -4.72 24.44 16.07
N ALA A 202 -4.53 24.79 14.81
CA ALA A 202 -4.33 26.16 14.37
C ALA A 202 -5.60 26.99 14.57
#